data_AF-A0A948UMN2-F1
#
_entry.id   AF-A0A948UMN2-F1
#
_cell.length_a   1.000
_cell.length_b   1.000
_cell.length_c   1.000
_cell.angle_alpha   90.00
_cell.angle_beta   90.00
_cell.angle_gamma   90.00
#
_symmetry.space_group_name_H-M   'P 1'
#
loop_
_entity.id
_entity.type
_entity.pdbx_description
1 polymer ?
#
loop_
_entity_poly.entity_id
_entity_poly.type
_entity_poly.pdbx_seq_one_letter_code
_entity_poly.pdbx_strand_id
1 'polypeptide(L)'
;MLNKKIVLPVLAVAVLGVGVAFTSLQAHAQTSSNSFSGLVQVIAQKFGLEQSKVQSVVDDYRNQQKQNMQQNKQQKEQDRLDALVQEGKITDAQKKTILDEQAKLKSEYSPDTFKNLTPDQKKQQFQKEQDEIKSWAKSQNIDPIYVMSGFGMRGFRGNIHRGGWFGHKPTATPTPAS
;
A
#
# COMPACT_ATOMS: atom_id res chain seq x y z
N MET A 1 24.07 0.87 -34.41
CA MET A 1 23.58 -0.51 -34.67
C MET A 1 24.70 -1.48 -34.34
N LEU A 2 24.41 -2.55 -33.59
CA LEU A 2 25.22 -3.74 -33.18
C LEU A 2 25.07 -3.95 -31.66
N ASN A 3 24.90 -5.13 -31.07
CA ASN A 3 24.37 -6.44 -31.48
C ASN A 3 24.07 -7.19 -30.17
N LYS A 4 22.92 -7.86 -30.05
CA LYS A 4 22.56 -8.70 -28.90
C LYS A 4 23.42 -9.97 -28.89
N LYS A 5 24.07 -10.28 -27.76
CA LYS A 5 24.49 -11.65 -27.42
C LYS A 5 24.18 -11.89 -25.94
N ILE A 6 23.21 -12.77 -25.73
CA ILE A 6 22.82 -13.33 -24.44
C ILE A 6 23.96 -14.22 -23.96
N VAL A 7 24.49 -13.97 -22.78
CA VAL A 7 25.46 -14.85 -22.11
C VAL A 7 24.84 -15.31 -20.80
N LEU A 8 24.56 -16.62 -20.73
CA LEU A 8 24.16 -17.35 -19.53
C LEU A 8 25.22 -17.21 -18.42
N PRO A 9 24.87 -16.87 -17.16
CA PRO A 9 25.81 -17.02 -16.07
C PRO A 9 25.86 -18.48 -15.65
N VAL A 10 26.96 -19.16 -16.01
CA VAL A 10 27.37 -20.44 -15.43
C VAL A 10 27.76 -20.18 -13.97
N LEU A 11 27.00 -20.75 -13.03
CA LEU A 11 27.29 -20.77 -11.60
C LEU A 11 28.55 -21.62 -11.36
N ALA A 12 29.72 -21.01 -11.43
CA ALA A 12 30.97 -21.61 -10.96
C ALA A 12 31.03 -21.50 -9.44
N VAL A 13 30.79 -22.62 -8.75
CA VAL A 13 31.06 -22.78 -7.33
C VAL A 13 32.57 -22.90 -7.15
N ALA A 14 33.23 -21.84 -6.69
CA ALA A 14 34.62 -21.86 -6.28
C ALA A 14 34.70 -21.85 -4.74
N VAL A 15 35.26 -22.93 -4.19
CA VAL A 15 35.45 -23.20 -2.77
C VAL A 15 36.91 -22.84 -2.40
N LEU A 16 37.03 -21.95 -1.39
CA LEU A 16 38.16 -21.66 -0.49
C LEU A 16 39.35 -20.82 -1.00
N GLY A 17 39.56 -19.69 -0.31
CA GLY A 17 40.80 -18.90 -0.29
C GLY A 17 40.67 -17.64 0.57
N VAL A 18 41.59 -17.47 1.53
CA VAL A 18 41.56 -16.55 2.68
C VAL A 18 41.71 -15.06 2.31
N GLY A 19 40.91 -14.20 2.97
CA GLY A 19 41.33 -12.89 3.46
C GLY A 19 40.86 -11.63 2.70
N VAL A 20 39.76 -11.01 3.14
CA VAL A 20 39.61 -9.54 3.13
C VAL A 20 38.70 -9.10 4.27
N ALA A 21 39.17 -8.13 5.05
CA ALA A 21 38.40 -7.42 6.07
C ALA A 21 37.22 -6.66 5.45
N PHE A 22 36.03 -6.79 6.03
CA PHE A 22 34.98 -5.76 6.11
C PHE A 22 33.97 -6.22 7.18
N THR A 23 34.31 -6.01 8.45
CA THR A 23 33.36 -6.16 9.56
C THR A 23 32.51 -4.91 9.66
N SER A 24 31.50 -4.79 8.80
CA SER A 24 30.28 -4.05 9.14
C SER A 24 29.18 -5.07 9.45
N LEU A 25 29.34 -5.74 10.59
CA LEU A 25 28.25 -6.51 11.21
C LEU A 25 27.21 -5.50 11.71
N GLN A 26 26.33 -5.05 10.81
CA GLN A 26 25.02 -4.59 11.20
C GLN A 26 24.20 -5.85 11.54
N ALA A 27 24.49 -6.43 12.70
CA ALA A 27 23.68 -7.50 13.28
C ALA A 27 22.37 -6.89 13.80
N HIS A 28 21.45 -6.57 12.90
CA HIS A 28 20.05 -6.30 13.27
C HIS A 28 19.32 -7.64 13.42
N ALA A 29 19.64 -8.37 14.47
CA ALA A 29 18.79 -9.44 14.97
C ALA A 29 17.68 -8.84 15.84
N GLN A 30 16.76 -8.08 15.22
CA GLN A 30 15.47 -7.84 15.83
C GLN A 30 14.63 -9.10 15.61
N THR A 31 14.55 -9.93 16.64
CA THR A 31 13.55 -10.99 16.81
C THR A 31 12.15 -10.37 16.89
N SER A 32 11.68 -9.80 15.78
CA SER A 32 10.27 -9.78 15.45
C SER A 32 9.94 -11.22 15.03
N SER A 33 8.84 -11.79 15.51
CA SER A 33 8.33 -13.09 15.07
C SER A 33 8.05 -13.04 13.56
N ASN A 34 9.10 -13.25 12.78
CA ASN A 34 9.08 -13.07 11.34
C ASN A 34 8.23 -14.20 10.77
N SER A 35 7.11 -13.90 10.08
CA SER A 35 6.12 -14.90 9.64
C SER A 35 6.65 -15.97 8.67
N PHE A 36 7.94 -15.89 8.32
CA PHE A 36 8.64 -16.82 7.44
C PHE A 36 9.78 -17.54 8.16
N SER A 37 9.89 -17.43 9.49
CA SER A 37 10.91 -18.15 10.27
C SER A 37 10.89 -19.66 9.97
N GLY A 38 9.70 -20.25 9.85
CA GLY A 38 9.53 -21.65 9.44
C GLY A 38 10.02 -21.93 8.01
N LEU A 39 9.78 -21.02 7.05
CA LEU A 39 10.25 -21.16 5.68
C LEU A 39 11.78 -21.03 5.58
N VAL A 40 12.36 -20.08 6.31
CA VAL A 40 13.82 -19.89 6.43
C VAL A 40 14.46 -21.15 7.01
N GLN A 41 13.87 -21.73 8.06
CA GLN A 41 14.35 -22.96 8.68
C GLN A 41 14.27 -24.17 7.74
N VAL A 42 13.15 -24.37 7.03
CA VAL A 42 12.99 -25.47 6.06
C VAL A 42 14.01 -25.35 4.93
N ILE A 43 14.24 -24.15 4.40
CA ILE A 43 15.23 -23.92 3.34
C ILE A 43 16.65 -24.19 3.87
N ALA A 44 16.99 -23.66 5.05
CA ALA A 44 18.28 -23.88 5.67
C ALA A 44 18.56 -25.37 5.89
N GLN A 45 17.61 -26.11 6.45
CA GLN A 45 17.76 -27.55 6.71
C GLN A 45 17.82 -28.38 5.42
N LYS A 46 16.92 -28.12 4.46
CA LYS A 46 16.83 -28.93 3.24
C LYS A 46 18.06 -28.79 2.34
N PHE A 47 18.68 -27.61 2.33
CA PHE A 47 19.84 -27.31 1.49
C PHE A 47 21.16 -27.21 2.27
N GLY A 48 21.16 -27.49 3.58
CA GLY A 48 22.36 -27.40 4.43
C GLY A 48 22.96 -26.00 4.50
N LEU A 49 22.13 -24.95 4.44
CA LEU A 49 22.57 -23.56 4.44
C LEU A 49 22.57 -22.96 5.85
N GLU A 50 23.41 -21.96 6.07
CA GLU A 50 23.41 -21.18 7.30
C GLU A 50 22.10 -20.37 7.41
N GLN A 51 21.36 -20.57 8.50
CA GLN A 51 20.04 -19.96 8.69
C GLN A 51 20.07 -18.43 8.66
N SER A 52 21.13 -17.81 9.18
CA SER A 52 21.35 -16.35 9.16
C SER A 52 21.43 -15.80 7.73
N LYS A 53 22.09 -16.51 6.80
CA LYS A 53 22.23 -16.12 5.40
C LYS A 53 20.90 -16.25 4.65
N VAL A 54 20.17 -17.33 4.90
CA VAL A 54 18.82 -17.50 4.34
C VAL A 54 17.89 -16.41 4.85
N GLN A 55 17.98 -16.06 6.13
CA GLN A 55 17.20 -14.97 6.73
C GLN A 55 17.50 -13.63 6.04
N SER A 56 18.78 -13.30 5.85
CA SER A 56 19.20 -12.07 5.15
C SER A 56 18.62 -11.98 3.74
N VAL A 57 18.72 -13.05 2.94
CA VAL A 57 18.18 -13.07 1.56
C VAL A 57 16.67 -12.88 1.54
N VAL A 58 15.95 -13.53 2.47
CA VAL A 58 14.50 -13.39 2.57
C VAL A 58 14.12 -11.96 2.97
N ASP A 59 14.82 -11.34 3.92
CA ASP A 59 14.54 -9.98 4.34
C ASP A 59 14.86 -8.96 3.22
N ASP A 60 15.96 -9.12 2.51
CA ASP A 60 16.32 -8.31 1.35
C ASP A 60 15.25 -8.38 0.25
N TYR A 61 14.84 -9.60 -0.11
CA TYR A 61 13.77 -9.80 -1.10
C TYR A 61 12.48 -9.11 -0.66
N ARG A 62 12.12 -9.19 0.62
CA ARG A 62 10.91 -8.51 1.12
C ARG A 62 11.02 -7.01 1.08
N ASN A 63 12.19 -6.46 1.38
CA ASN A 63 12.40 -5.01 1.29
C ASN A 63 12.26 -4.55 -0.16
N GLN A 64 12.83 -5.29 -1.12
CA GLN A 64 12.62 -5.05 -2.55
C GLN A 64 11.15 -5.15 -2.94
N GLN A 65 10.43 -6.19 -2.49
CA GLN A 65 9.01 -6.35 -2.78
C GLN A 65 8.15 -5.23 -2.17
N LYS A 66 8.47 -4.76 -0.96
CA LYS A 66 7.79 -3.60 -0.35
C LYS A 66 7.98 -2.35 -1.20
N GLN A 67 9.20 -2.09 -1.68
CA GLN A 67 9.50 -0.95 -2.56
C GLN A 67 8.74 -1.06 -3.89
N ASN A 68 8.80 -2.22 -4.55
CA ASN A 68 8.05 -2.48 -5.78
C ASN A 68 6.54 -2.29 -5.58
N MET A 69 6.00 -2.77 -4.46
CA MET A 69 4.58 -2.58 -4.14
C MET A 69 4.23 -1.11 -3.92
N GLN A 70 5.08 -0.33 -3.25
CA GLN A 70 4.85 1.10 -3.04
C GLN A 70 4.83 1.87 -4.36
N GLN A 71 5.80 1.61 -5.24
CA GLN A 71 5.84 2.20 -6.58
C GLN A 71 4.61 1.82 -7.40
N ASN A 72 4.26 0.53 -7.43
CA ASN A 72 3.07 0.05 -8.14
C ASN A 72 1.77 0.68 -7.60
N LYS A 73 1.68 0.94 -6.30
CA LYS A 73 0.51 1.62 -5.71
C LYS A 73 0.43 3.08 -6.13
N GLN A 74 1.55 3.80 -6.10
CA GLN A 74 1.61 5.20 -6.54
C GLN A 74 1.23 5.32 -8.02
N GLN A 75 1.79 4.47 -8.88
CA GLN A 75 1.47 4.49 -10.31
C GLN A 75 -0.01 4.18 -10.55
N LYS A 76 -0.57 3.16 -9.90
CA LYS A 76 -1.99 2.81 -10.05
C LYS A 76 -2.93 3.93 -9.62
N GLU A 77 -2.59 4.66 -8.55
CA GLU A 77 -3.40 5.80 -8.12
C GLU A 77 -3.30 6.94 -9.15
N GLN A 78 -2.10 7.21 -9.67
CA GLN A 78 -1.89 8.20 -10.72
C GLN A 78 -2.73 7.86 -11.97
N ASP A 79 -2.60 6.63 -12.49
CA ASP A 79 -3.32 6.16 -13.68
C ASP A 79 -4.85 6.23 -13.48
N ARG A 80 -5.32 5.91 -12.28
CA ARG A 80 -6.74 5.99 -11.92
C ARG A 80 -7.24 7.43 -11.93
N LEU A 81 -6.50 8.37 -11.33
CA LEU A 81 -6.89 9.78 -11.33
C LEU A 81 -6.81 10.36 -12.75
N ASP A 82 -5.82 9.96 -13.56
CA ASP A 82 -5.74 10.30 -14.98
C ASP A 82 -6.98 9.83 -15.75
N ALA A 83 -7.44 8.61 -15.53
CA ALA A 83 -8.68 8.12 -16.13
C ALA A 83 -9.90 8.95 -15.70
N LEU A 84 -9.99 9.36 -14.42
CA LEU A 84 -11.09 10.21 -13.94
C LEU A 84 -11.06 11.62 -14.56
N VAL A 85 -9.86 12.16 -14.85
CA VAL A 85 -9.71 13.41 -15.61
C VAL A 85 -10.19 13.23 -17.05
N GLN A 86 -9.75 12.15 -17.72
CA GLN A 86 -10.16 11.84 -19.10
C GLN A 86 -11.68 11.62 -19.21
N GLU A 87 -12.29 11.00 -18.20
CA GLU A 87 -13.74 10.81 -18.10
C GLU A 87 -14.50 12.09 -17.74
N GLY A 88 -13.80 13.20 -17.45
CA GLY A 88 -14.40 14.48 -17.08
C GLY A 88 -15.06 14.48 -15.69
N LYS A 89 -14.78 13.48 -14.85
CA LYS A 89 -15.33 13.35 -13.49
C LYS A 89 -14.62 14.27 -12.49
N ILE A 90 -13.36 14.57 -12.76
CA ILE A 90 -12.55 15.54 -12.02
C ILE A 90 -11.73 16.36 -13.02
N THR A 91 -11.21 17.50 -12.57
CA THR A 91 -10.26 18.34 -13.33
C THR A 91 -8.81 18.02 -12.96
N ASP A 92 -7.84 18.45 -13.75
CA ASP A 92 -6.41 18.34 -13.41
C ASP A 92 -6.05 19.04 -12.09
N ALA A 93 -6.70 20.17 -11.81
CA ALA A 93 -6.54 20.89 -10.55
C ALA A 93 -7.05 20.05 -9.36
N GLN A 94 -8.23 19.43 -9.50
CA GLN A 94 -8.79 18.54 -8.49
C GLN A 94 -7.96 17.26 -8.31
N LYS A 95 -7.38 16.72 -9.38
CA LYS A 95 -6.44 15.60 -9.28
C LYS A 95 -5.26 15.93 -8.35
N LYS A 96 -4.67 17.12 -8.51
CA LYS A 96 -3.56 17.57 -7.66
C LYS A 96 -4.01 17.69 -6.20
N THR A 97 -5.16 18.31 -5.94
CA THR A 97 -5.66 18.45 -4.56
C THR A 97 -6.00 17.09 -3.93
N ILE A 98 -6.51 16.13 -4.70
CA ILE A 98 -6.72 14.75 -4.24
C ILE A 98 -5.41 14.09 -3.82
N LEU A 99 -4.35 14.19 -4.64
CA LEU A 99 -3.04 13.62 -4.33
C LEU A 99 -2.45 14.21 -3.04
N ASP A 100 -2.58 15.53 -2.87
CA ASP A 100 -2.10 16.23 -1.67
C ASP A 100 -2.89 15.78 -0.42
N GLU A 101 -4.22 15.66 -0.51
CA GLU A 101 -5.04 15.20 0.61
C GLU A 101 -4.77 13.72 0.93
N GLN A 102 -4.58 12.86 -0.09
CA GLN A 102 -4.18 11.47 0.12
C GLN A 102 -2.82 11.37 0.81
N ALA A 103 -1.85 12.24 0.49
CA ALA A 103 -0.57 12.26 1.19
C ALA A 103 -0.73 12.64 2.66
N LYS A 104 -1.55 13.67 2.95
CA LYS A 104 -1.87 14.11 4.31
C LYS A 104 -2.54 13.01 5.13
N LEU A 105 -3.64 12.44 4.63
CA LEU A 105 -4.38 11.39 5.31
C LEU A 105 -3.52 10.14 5.57
N LYS A 106 -2.58 9.82 4.67
CA LYS A 106 -1.69 8.65 4.84
C LYS A 106 -0.68 8.86 5.96
N SER A 107 -0.28 10.12 6.17
CA SER A 107 0.56 10.51 7.29
C SER A 107 -0.22 10.48 8.61
N GLU A 108 -1.44 11.01 8.63
CA GLU A 108 -2.28 11.06 9.85
C GLU A 108 -2.75 9.65 10.27
N TYR A 109 -3.26 8.88 9.32
CA TYR A 109 -3.79 7.54 9.50
C TYR A 109 -2.76 6.46 9.12
N SER A 110 -1.51 6.66 9.53
CA SER A 110 -0.46 5.66 9.33
C SER A 110 -0.75 4.38 10.13
N PRO A 111 -0.20 3.21 9.74
CA PRO A 111 -0.35 1.97 10.52
C PRO A 111 0.08 2.11 11.99
N ASP A 112 1.00 3.02 12.28
CA ASP A 112 1.50 3.29 13.63
C ASP A 112 0.42 3.93 14.52
N THR A 113 -0.45 4.77 13.94
CA THR A 113 -1.59 5.39 14.62
C THR A 113 -2.55 4.35 15.22
N PHE A 114 -2.60 3.14 14.63
CA PHE A 114 -3.53 2.09 15.04
C PHE A 114 -2.90 0.98 15.91
N LYS A 115 -1.58 0.98 16.14
CA LYS A 115 -0.88 -0.14 16.80
C LYS A 115 -1.43 -0.48 18.18
N ASN A 116 -1.74 0.55 18.98
CA ASN A 116 -2.12 0.41 20.39
C ASN A 116 -3.62 0.59 20.65
N LEU A 117 -4.42 0.74 19.60
CA LEU A 117 -5.86 1.00 19.73
C LEU A 117 -6.66 -0.30 19.86
N THR A 118 -7.67 -0.28 20.72
CA THR A 118 -8.68 -1.34 20.81
C THR A 118 -9.51 -1.40 19.51
N PRO A 119 -10.23 -2.50 19.23
CA PRO A 119 -11.11 -2.58 18.07
C PRO A 119 -12.12 -1.41 17.98
N ASP A 120 -12.69 -0.99 19.10
CA ASP A 120 -13.64 0.13 19.13
C ASP A 120 -12.96 1.46 18.86
N GLN A 121 -11.78 1.70 19.42
CA GLN A 121 -11.00 2.90 19.13
C GLN A 121 -10.53 2.95 17.67
N LYS A 122 -10.16 1.81 17.08
CA LYS A 122 -9.85 1.70 15.65
C LYS A 122 -11.06 2.08 14.80
N LYS A 123 -12.24 1.57 15.15
CA LYS A 123 -13.50 1.91 14.46
C LYS A 123 -13.79 3.41 14.53
N GLN A 124 -13.61 4.03 15.69
CA GLN A 124 -13.78 5.48 15.86
C GLN A 124 -12.78 6.26 14.99
N GLN A 125 -11.52 5.84 14.91
CA GLN A 125 -10.53 6.49 14.05
C GLN A 125 -10.88 6.34 12.56
N PHE A 126 -11.34 5.16 12.11
CA PHE A 126 -11.81 5.00 10.73
C PHE A 126 -13.05 5.85 10.44
N GLN A 127 -13.95 6.02 11.39
CA GLN A 127 -15.10 6.92 11.24
C GLN A 127 -14.63 8.37 11.10
N LYS A 128 -13.68 8.81 11.94
CA LYS A 128 -13.06 10.14 11.84
C LYS A 128 -12.43 10.36 10.47
N GLU A 129 -11.62 9.41 9.99
CA GLU A 129 -11.00 9.44 8.66
C GLU A 129 -12.07 9.59 7.56
N GLN A 130 -13.14 8.81 7.63
CA GLN A 130 -14.23 8.90 6.65
C GLN A 130 -14.94 10.25 6.67
N ASP A 131 -15.23 10.79 7.85
CA ASP A 131 -15.95 12.04 7.98
C ASP A 131 -15.09 13.24 7.56
N GLU A 132 -13.78 13.17 7.81
CA GLU A 132 -12.80 14.13 7.27
C GLU A 132 -12.78 14.09 5.74
N ILE A 133 -12.65 12.89 5.15
CA ILE A 133 -12.65 12.75 3.68
C ILE A 133 -13.97 13.26 3.07
N LYS A 134 -15.12 12.92 3.66
CA LYS A 134 -16.42 13.40 3.17
C LYS A 134 -16.50 14.92 3.23
N SER A 135 -16.06 15.52 4.33
CA SER A 135 -16.11 16.97 4.53
C SER A 135 -15.20 17.70 3.55
N TRP A 136 -13.97 17.20 3.39
CA TRP A 136 -13.01 17.71 2.41
C TRP A 136 -13.55 17.58 0.99
N ALA A 137 -14.03 16.41 0.60
CA ALA A 137 -14.51 16.16 -0.76
C ALA A 137 -15.73 17.02 -1.11
N LYS A 138 -16.66 17.21 -0.16
CA LYS A 138 -17.78 18.16 -0.30
C LYS A 138 -17.30 19.59 -0.53
N SER A 139 -16.28 20.04 0.21
CA SER A 139 -15.71 21.39 0.06
C SER A 139 -15.07 21.60 -1.32
N GLN A 140 -14.53 20.53 -1.90
CA GLN A 140 -13.90 20.54 -3.23
C GLN A 140 -14.88 20.21 -4.37
N ASN A 141 -16.14 19.91 -4.05
CA ASN A 141 -17.16 19.41 -4.97
C ASN A 141 -16.68 18.16 -5.76
N ILE A 142 -16.09 17.21 -5.04
CA ILE A 142 -15.56 15.93 -5.54
C ILE A 142 -16.32 14.79 -4.86
N ASP A 143 -16.54 13.67 -5.57
CA ASP A 143 -17.05 12.46 -4.93
C ASP A 143 -16.00 11.91 -3.93
N PRO A 144 -16.36 11.72 -2.64
CA PRO A 144 -15.46 11.17 -1.63
C PRO A 144 -14.79 9.85 -2.04
N ILE A 145 -15.42 9.05 -2.92
CA ILE A 145 -14.85 7.80 -3.44
C ILE A 145 -13.54 8.02 -4.22
N TYR A 146 -13.34 9.20 -4.80
CA TYR A 146 -12.13 9.56 -5.54
C TYR A 146 -10.92 9.77 -4.63
N VAL A 147 -11.12 10.14 -3.37
CA VAL A 147 -10.04 10.27 -2.38
C VAL A 147 -9.76 8.93 -1.68
N MET A 148 -10.82 8.17 -1.37
CA MET A 148 -10.72 6.98 -0.50
C MET A 148 -10.06 5.74 -1.13
N SER A 149 -9.96 5.59 -2.45
CA SER A 149 -9.49 4.30 -3.01
C SER A 149 -8.02 3.97 -2.72
N GLY A 150 -7.19 4.94 -2.37
CA GLY A 150 -5.81 4.73 -1.90
C GLY A 150 -5.72 4.26 -0.44
N PHE A 151 -6.79 4.45 0.34
CA PHE A 151 -6.91 4.04 1.74
C PHE A 151 -7.68 2.73 1.80
N GLY A 152 -7.10 1.73 2.45
CA GLY A 152 -7.59 0.36 2.40
C GLY A 152 -9.12 0.26 2.48
N MET A 153 -9.75 -0.07 1.34
CA MET A 153 -11.18 -0.38 1.17
C MET A 153 -11.64 -1.63 1.95
N ARG A 154 -10.92 -2.02 3.00
CA ARG A 154 -11.15 -3.22 3.79
C ARG A 154 -12.39 -3.11 4.70
N GLY A 155 -12.87 -1.88 4.94
CA GLY A 155 -14.14 -1.61 5.64
C GLY A 155 -15.30 -1.16 4.74
N PHE A 156 -15.05 -0.69 3.51
CA PHE A 156 -16.08 -0.10 2.65
C PHE A 156 -16.82 -1.12 1.79
N ARG A 157 -16.12 -2.11 1.24
CA ARG A 157 -16.75 -3.10 0.35
C ARG A 157 -17.68 -4.09 1.06
N GLY A 158 -17.55 -4.23 2.40
CA GLY A 158 -18.47 -5.03 3.21
C GLY A 158 -19.86 -4.41 3.35
N ASN A 159 -20.00 -3.10 3.15
CA ASN A 159 -21.25 -2.37 3.37
C ASN A 159 -21.93 -1.87 2.08
N ILE A 160 -21.28 -1.97 0.91
CA ILE A 160 -21.91 -1.59 -0.37
C ILE A 160 -22.92 -2.64 -0.83
N HIS A 161 -22.74 -3.92 -0.46
CA HIS A 161 -23.72 -4.99 -0.78
C HIS A 161 -24.91 -5.06 0.20
N ARG A 162 -24.83 -4.38 1.36
CA ARG A 162 -25.95 -4.23 2.30
C ARG A 162 -26.46 -2.78 2.29
N GLY A 163 -26.96 -2.35 1.12
CA GLY A 163 -28.00 -1.32 0.98
C GLY A 163 -27.92 -0.06 1.85
N GLY A 164 -26.77 0.63 1.89
CA GLY A 164 -26.63 1.76 2.82
C GLY A 164 -25.75 2.94 2.39
N TRP A 165 -25.47 3.13 1.10
CA TRP A 165 -24.56 4.22 0.68
C TRP A 165 -25.01 5.07 -0.53
N PHE A 166 -26.06 4.69 -1.27
CA PHE A 166 -26.64 5.53 -2.34
C PHE A 166 -28.17 5.43 -2.37
N GLY A 167 -28.81 5.70 -1.23
CA GLY A 167 -30.26 5.79 -1.11
C GLY A 167 -30.82 7.21 -1.32
N HIS A 168 -30.35 7.95 -2.33
CA HIS A 168 -31.07 9.15 -2.77
C HIS A 168 -32.16 8.72 -3.75
N LYS A 169 -33.39 8.54 -3.25
CA LYS A 169 -34.56 8.71 -4.12
C LYS A 169 -34.68 10.22 -4.42
N PRO A 170 -34.80 10.65 -5.69
CA PRO A 170 -35.13 12.04 -5.98
C PRO A 170 -36.55 12.28 -5.45
N THR A 171 -36.69 12.99 -4.34
CA THR A 171 -37.99 13.54 -3.95
C THR A 171 -38.25 14.71 -4.87
N ALA A 172 -39.02 14.46 -5.93
CA ALA A 172 -39.64 15.53 -6.69
C ALA A 172 -40.43 16.42 -5.73
N THR A 173 -40.06 17.69 -5.65
CA THR A 173 -40.83 18.74 -4.98
C THR A 173 -42.14 18.91 -5.76
N PRO A 174 -43.32 18.71 -5.17
CA PRO A 174 -44.55 19.18 -5.82
C PRO A 174 -44.59 20.70 -5.69
N THR A 175 -44.49 21.38 -6.84
CA THR A 175 -44.89 22.78 -7.01
C THR A 175 -46.32 22.95 -6.49
N PRO A 176 -46.61 23.91 -5.57
CA PRO A 176 -47.97 24.21 -5.20
C PRO A 176 -48.62 24.99 -6.35
N ALA A 177 -49.59 24.38 -7.02
CA ALA A 177 -50.52 25.11 -7.89
C ALA A 177 -51.67 25.65 -7.03
N SER A 178 -51.99 26.91 -7.27
CA SER A 178 -53.04 27.73 -6.64
C SER A 178 -54.44 27.18 -6.81
#